data_AF-A0A3B9RBA9-F1
#
_entry.id   AF-A0A3B9RBA9-F1
#
_cell.length_a   1.000
_cell.length_b   1.000
_cell.length_c   1.000
_cell.angle_alpha   90.00
_cell.angle_beta   90.00
_cell.angle_gamma   90.00
#
_symmetry.space_group_name_H-M   'P 1'
#
loop_
_entity.id
_entity.type
_entity.pdbx_description
1 polymer ?
#
loop_
_entity_poly.entity_id
_entity_poly.type
_entity_poly.pdbx_seq_one_letter_code
_entity_poly.pdbx_strand_id
1 'polypeptide(L)' 'PYFRIFNPMTQVDKFDKDKKYIKEWIPEYGTEDYPEKMVDHKMARERCLETYKEAVS' A
#
# COMPACT_ATOMS: atom_id res chain seq x y z
N PRO A 1 12.43 6.43 -11.23
CA PRO A 1 13.31 5.59 -10.40
C PRO A 1 12.59 4.36 -9.83
N TYR A 2 13.12 3.15 -10.06
CA TYR A 2 12.52 1.89 -9.61
C TYR A 2 12.42 1.77 -8.08
N PHE A 3 13.27 2.48 -7.35
CA PHE A 3 13.24 2.51 -5.88
C PHE A 3 12.06 3.31 -5.28
N ARG A 4 11.25 3.99 -6.10
CA ARG A 4 10.09 4.75 -5.62
C ARG A 4 8.91 3.80 -5.39
N ILE A 5 8.91 3.18 -4.22
CA ILE A 5 7.83 2.32 -3.74
C ILE A 5 6.95 3.14 -2.79
N PHE A 6 5.69 3.35 -3.18
CA PHE A 6 4.74 4.13 -2.38
C PHE A 6 4.16 3.30 -1.25
N ASN A 7 4.02 3.91 -0.07
CA ASN A 7 3.31 3.31 1.05
C ASN A 7 1.81 3.63 0.93
N PRO A 8 0.93 2.63 0.75
CA PRO A 8 -0.50 2.85 0.58
C PRO A 8 -1.12 3.65 1.74
N MET A 9 -0.69 3.39 2.98
CA MET A 9 -1.26 4.05 4.16
C MET A 9 -0.95 5.55 4.16
N THR A 10 0.30 5.94 3.83
CA THR A 10 0.68 7.36 3.81
C THR A 10 0.07 8.11 2.64
N GLN A 11 -0.27 7.42 1.54
CA GLN A 11 -1.02 8.03 0.44
C GLN A 11 -2.46 8.34 0.86
N VAL A 12 -3.11 7.43 1.58
CA VAL A 12 -4.45 7.67 2.13
C VAL A 12 -4.43 8.87 3.07
N ASP A 13 -3.51 8.92 4.03
CA ASP A 13 -3.42 10.05 4.96
C ASP A 13 -3.10 11.39 4.27
N LYS A 14 -2.47 11.36 3.10
CA LYS A 14 -2.12 12.56 2.35
C LYS A 14 -3.27 13.06 1.47
N PHE A 15 -3.98 12.16 0.80
CA PHE A 15 -4.94 12.51 -0.26
C PHE A 15 -6.40 12.27 0.11
N ASP A 16 -6.68 11.41 1.09
CA ASP A 16 -8.03 11.10 1.58
C ASP A 16 -8.04 11.02 3.12
N LYS A 17 -7.70 12.14 3.77
CA LYS A 17 -7.64 12.26 5.25
C LYS A 17 -8.93 11.82 5.93
N ASP A 18 -10.07 12.17 5.34
CA ASP A 18 -11.40 11.85 5.87
C ASP A 18 -11.90 10.46 5.42
N LYS A 19 -11.12 9.76 4.58
CA LYS A 19 -11.47 8.46 3.97
C LYS A 19 -12.79 8.51 3.20
N LYS A 20 -13.14 9.67 2.62
CA LYS A 20 -14.41 9.88 1.90
C LYS A 20 -14.44 9.07 0.63
N TYR A 21 -13.35 9.07 -0.13
CA TYR A 21 -13.25 8.30 -1.36
C TYR A 21 -13.26 6.80 -1.05
N ILE A 22 -12.48 6.37 -0.05
CA ILE A 22 -12.44 4.95 0.34
C ILE A 22 -13.81 4.45 0.78
N LYS A 23 -14.55 5.21 1.60
CA LYS A 23 -15.89 4.81 2.07
C LYS A 23 -16.94 4.78 0.98
N GLU A 24 -16.83 5.63 -0.04
CA GLU A 24 -17.73 5.62 -1.18
C GLU A 24 -17.60 4.32 -1.99
N TRP A 25 -16.36 3.86 -2.20
CA TRP A 25 -16.08 2.73 -3.08
C TRP A 25 -15.90 1.39 -2.35
N ILE A 26 -15.60 1.43 -1.06
CA ILE A 26 -15.38 0.27 -0.18
C ILE A 26 -16.16 0.52 1.12
N PRO A 27 -17.49 0.35 1.11
CA PRO A 27 -18.35 0.59 2.27
C PRO A 27 -17.99 -0.28 3.48
N GLU A 28 -17.43 -1.47 3.25
CA GLU A 28 -16.96 -2.39 4.28
C GLU A 28 -15.65 -1.96 4.95
N TYR A 29 -14.98 -0.90 4.47
CA TYR A 29 -13.69 -0.47 4.98
C TYR A 29 -13.72 -0.16 6.49
N GLY A 30 -12.94 -0.92 7.27
CA GLY A 30 -12.86 -0.78 8.73
C GLY A 30 -13.91 -1.59 9.51
N THR A 31 -14.69 -2.43 8.83
CA THR A 31 -15.58 -3.44 9.43
C THR A 31 -14.89 -4.81 9.49
N GLU A 32 -15.54 -5.79 10.11
CA GLU A 32 -15.04 -7.18 10.16
C GLU A 32 -15.02 -7.87 8.78
N ASP A 33 -15.84 -7.40 7.84
CA ASP A 33 -15.88 -7.90 6.46
C ASP A 33 -14.68 -7.41 5.63
N TYR A 34 -13.91 -6.44 6.13
CA TYR A 34 -12.74 -5.93 5.43
C TYR A 34 -11.55 -6.91 5.59
N PRO A 35 -10.97 -7.41 4.49
CA PRO A 35 -9.92 -8.39 4.57
C PRO A 35 -8.65 -7.82 5.22
N GLU A 36 -7.92 -8.69 5.90
CA GLU A 36 -6.58 -8.36 6.38
C GLU A 36 -5.63 -8.07 5.22
N LYS A 37 -4.53 -7.37 5.53
CA LYS A 37 -3.50 -7.06 4.54
C LYS A 37 -2.91 -8.36 4.01
N MET A 38 -3.05 -8.58 2.70
CA MET A 38 -2.53 -9.77 2.03
C MET A 38 -1.00 -9.94 2.19
N VAL A 39 -0.27 -8.82 2.27
CA VAL A 39 1.20 -8.82 2.38
C VAL A 39 1.63 -7.69 3.30
N ASP A 40 2.67 -7.94 4.11
CA ASP A 40 3.35 -6.89 4.85
C ASP A 40 4.11 -5.94 3.89
N HIS A 41 3.84 -4.63 4.03
CA HIS A 41 4.39 -3.64 3.11
C HIS A 41 5.92 -3.51 3.21
N LYS A 42 6.50 -3.72 4.41
CA LYS A 42 7.95 -3.64 4.59
C LYS A 42 8.63 -4.80 3.88
N MET A 43 8.14 -6.01 4.08
CA MET A 43 8.62 -7.22 3.39
C MET A 43 8.48 -7.08 1.86
N ALA A 44 7.32 -6.65 1.37
CA ALA A 44 7.11 -6.47 -0.07
C ALA A 44 8.05 -5.43 -0.68
N ARG A 45 8.30 -4.34 0.04
CA ARG A 45 9.23 -3.28 -0.37
C ARG A 45 10.66 -3.79 -0.46
N GLU A 46 11.12 -4.52 0.55
CA GLU A 46 12.48 -5.08 0.59
C GLU A 46 12.71 -6.05 -0.58
N ARG A 47 11.78 -7.01 -0.78
CA ARG A 47 11.82 -7.95 -1.91
C ARG A 47 11.90 -7.24 -3.26
N CYS A 48 11.08 -6.21 -3.44
CA CYS A 48 11.05 -5.42 -4.67
C CYS A 48 12.41 -4.74 -4.94
N LEU A 49 12.99 -4.08 -3.93
CA LEU A 49 14.28 -3.41 -4.08
C LEU A 49 15.42 -4.38 -4.36
N GLU A 50 15.42 -5.56 -3.74
CA GLU A 50 16.40 -6.61 -3.96
C GLU A 50 16.36 -7.10 -5.41
N THR A 51 15.18 -7.49 -5.91
CA THR A 51 15.01 -7.96 -7.29
C THR A 51 15.41 -6.90 -8.32
N TYR A 52 15.04 -5.63 -8.10
CA TYR A 52 15.47 -4.55 -9.00
C TYR A 52 16.97 -4.30 -8.95
N LYS A 53 17.61 -4.45 -7.79
CA LYS A 53 19.06 -4.31 -7.64
C LYS A 53 19.79 -5.43 -8.41
N GLU A 54 19.30 -6.66 -8.33
CA GLU A 54 19.84 -7.80 -9.07
C GLU A 54 19.66 -7.66 -10.59
N ALA A 55 18.51 -7.17 -11.05
CA ALA A 55 18.24 -7.03 -12.48
C ALA A 55 19.00 -5.88 -13.15
N VAL A 56 19.48 -4.90 -12.38
CA VAL A 56 20.18 -3.71 -12.88
C VAL A 56 21.70 -3.77 -12.64
N SER A 57 22.18 -4.68 -11.77
CA SER A 57 23.62 -4.93 -11.54
C SER A 57 24.16 -5.97 -12.51
#